data_AF-A0A957SS17-F1
#
_entry.id   AF-A0A957SS17-F1
#
_cell.length_a   1.000
_cell.length_b   1.000
_cell.length_c   1.000
_cell.angle_alpha   90.00
_cell.angle_beta   90.00
_cell.angle_gamma   90.00
#
_symmetry.space_group_name_H-M   'P 1'
#
loop_
_entity.id
_entity.type
_entity.pdbx_description
1 polymer ?
#
loop_
_entity_poly.entity_id
_entity_poly.type
_entity_poly.pdbx_seq_one_letter_code
_entity_poly.pdbx_strand_id
1 'polypeptide(L)'
;MTSLAPTTAWTEGAKDDYRDCPVTTLKVDMHTERLIIANAVMAVVCLALGGIAALLIALTRWQAIHLLPAVWFYRLLTLHGIDMLIAWIVFFEMAGLHFGSTILLNARHAAPKLAWTGFIMMTVGGLMANAVVLFDPNSNVMFSAYVPMKAHPLFYLSYILFAVGALITVITFFINIVVAKREGRFSGSLPLVVFGLMTAAILATYTLLEGAAAIVPAFFWSLGILKTYDPGIYRNFFWGFGHPAQQVNLAAMVSIWYALAQMTVGIRPVNEKFSRLAFILYLFFINLGSAHHLLVDPGLSFAWKAVNTSYAMYLAVLGSMMHAFSIPAALEIALRAKGYRKGLFGWLRNAPWGEPGFSALVLSMFLFGWIGGVTGVTIGTEQIN
;
A
#
# COMPACT_ATOMS: atom_id res chain seq x y z
N MET A 1 8.78 23.49 -16.64
CA MET A 1 7.45 22.87 -16.68
C MET A 1 7.46 21.70 -17.67
N THR A 2 8.08 20.57 -17.33
CA THR A 2 7.58 19.27 -17.83
C THR A 2 6.43 18.94 -16.90
N SER A 3 5.27 19.37 -17.34
CA SER A 3 4.12 19.71 -16.51
C SER A 3 3.42 18.50 -15.93
N LEU A 4 2.97 18.61 -14.67
CA LEU A 4 1.68 18.06 -14.27
C LEU A 4 0.68 18.63 -15.30
N ALA A 5 0.29 17.81 -16.29
CA ALA A 5 -0.13 18.25 -17.62
C ALA A 5 -1.22 19.35 -17.64
N PRO A 6 -1.04 20.47 -18.37
CA PRO A 6 -2.17 21.30 -18.74
C PRO A 6 -2.92 20.59 -19.88
N THR A 7 -4.16 20.17 -19.63
CA THR A 7 -5.10 19.73 -20.69
C THR A 7 -6.15 20.82 -20.85
N THR A 8 -6.32 21.36 -22.06
CA THR A 8 -7.47 22.18 -22.43
C THR A 8 -8.77 21.36 -22.45
N ALA A 9 -9.89 22.09 -22.49
CA ALA A 9 -11.08 21.83 -21.69
C ALA A 9 -12.01 20.69 -22.12
N TRP A 10 -12.79 20.24 -21.15
CA TRP A 10 -13.86 19.26 -21.26
C TRP A 10 -15.02 19.66 -22.21
N THR A 11 -15.70 18.62 -22.72
CA THR A 11 -17.11 18.49 -23.18
C THR A 11 -17.33 18.36 -24.70
N GLU A 12 -18.30 17.55 -25.14
CA GLU A 12 -19.71 17.95 -25.12
C GLU A 12 -20.70 16.93 -24.49
N GLY A 13 -21.61 17.43 -23.63
CA GLY A 13 -22.70 16.68 -22.97
C GLY A 13 -22.72 16.67 -21.43
N ALA A 14 -21.82 17.37 -20.75
CA ALA A 14 -21.55 17.15 -19.33
C ALA A 14 -22.55 17.78 -18.34
N LYS A 15 -22.83 17.02 -17.26
CA LYS A 15 -22.68 17.52 -15.89
C LYS A 15 -21.81 16.53 -15.12
N ASP A 16 -20.50 16.61 -15.34
CA ASP A 16 -19.53 16.08 -14.39
C ASP A 16 -19.15 17.27 -13.50
N ASP A 17 -19.50 17.18 -12.21
CA ASP A 17 -19.17 18.20 -11.20
C ASP A 17 -17.64 18.24 -11.08
N TYR A 18 -16.99 19.37 -11.39
CA TYR A 18 -15.54 19.54 -11.29
C TYR A 18 -15.17 20.88 -10.67
N ARG A 19 -14.00 20.91 -10.03
CA ARG A 19 -13.37 22.15 -9.54
C ARG A 19 -11.95 22.29 -10.06
N ASP A 20 -11.50 23.54 -10.16
CA ASP A 20 -10.08 23.83 -10.41
C ASP A 20 -9.29 23.71 -9.10
N CYS A 21 -8.17 23.00 -9.14
CA CYS A 21 -7.25 22.99 -8.01
C CYS A 21 -6.51 24.33 -7.93
N PRO A 22 -6.63 25.09 -6.82
CA PRO A 22 -6.00 26.42 -6.72
C PRO A 22 -4.47 26.35 -6.70
N VAL A 23 -3.89 25.19 -6.40
CA VAL A 23 -2.43 24.98 -6.31
C VAL A 23 -1.86 24.44 -7.62
N THR A 24 -2.46 23.39 -8.16
CA THR A 24 -1.91 22.67 -9.33
C THR A 24 -2.53 23.10 -10.64
N THR A 25 -3.64 23.85 -10.62
CA THR A 25 -4.47 24.22 -11.78
C THR A 25 -5.08 23.03 -12.55
N LEU A 26 -4.95 21.81 -12.01
CA LEU A 26 -5.57 20.62 -12.59
C LEU A 26 -7.07 20.61 -12.33
N LYS A 27 -7.84 20.03 -13.25
CA LYS A 27 -9.26 19.76 -13.05
C LYS A 27 -9.42 18.59 -12.09
N VAL A 28 -10.24 18.78 -11.06
CA VAL A 28 -10.57 17.77 -10.06
C VAL A 28 -12.01 17.36 -10.25
N ASP A 29 -12.21 16.11 -10.67
CA ASP A 29 -13.51 15.46 -10.75
C ASP A 29 -14.09 15.26 -9.34
N MET A 30 -15.30 15.78 -9.07
CA MET A 30 -15.88 15.78 -7.73
C MET A 30 -16.30 14.39 -7.26
N HIS A 31 -16.60 13.45 -8.17
CA HIS A 31 -16.86 12.06 -7.78
C HIS A 31 -15.58 11.41 -7.26
N THR A 32 -14.47 11.64 -7.93
CA THR A 32 -13.14 11.22 -7.52
C THR A 32 -12.75 11.86 -6.21
N GLU A 33 -12.93 13.18 -6.06
CA GLU A 33 -12.58 13.87 -4.82
C GLU A 33 -13.34 13.28 -3.62
N ARG A 34 -14.64 13.04 -3.76
CA ARG A 34 -15.43 12.41 -2.69
C ARG A 34 -14.95 10.99 -2.36
N LEU A 35 -14.57 10.20 -3.36
CA LEU A 35 -13.99 8.86 -3.16
C LEU A 35 -12.61 8.93 -2.48
N ILE A 36 -11.75 9.86 -2.89
CA ILE A 36 -10.44 10.10 -2.26
C ILE A 36 -10.64 10.46 -0.79
N ILE A 37 -11.54 11.41 -0.50
CA ILE A 37 -11.85 11.83 0.86
C ILE A 37 -12.41 10.65 1.67
N ALA A 38 -13.37 9.90 1.13
CA ALA A 38 -13.98 8.77 1.83
C ALA A 38 -12.94 7.69 2.19
N ASN A 39 -12.10 7.31 1.23
CA ASN A 39 -11.00 6.37 1.47
C ASN A 39 -9.97 6.93 2.46
N ALA A 40 -9.55 8.19 2.33
CA ALA A 40 -8.60 8.81 3.25
C ALA A 40 -9.15 8.92 4.68
N VAL A 41 -10.43 9.27 4.84
CA VAL A 41 -11.10 9.30 6.15
C VAL A 41 -11.15 7.90 6.76
N MET A 42 -11.54 6.89 5.99
CA MET A 42 -11.55 5.50 6.48
C MET A 42 -10.15 5.02 6.86
N ALA A 43 -9.12 5.40 6.11
CA ALA A 43 -7.73 5.11 6.47
C ALA A 43 -7.39 5.71 7.85
N VAL A 44 -7.72 6.98 8.10
CA VAL A 44 -7.47 7.63 9.40
C VAL A 44 -8.28 6.98 10.53
N VAL A 45 -9.54 6.60 10.27
CA VAL A 45 -10.38 5.90 11.26
C VAL A 45 -9.77 4.55 11.64
N CYS A 46 -9.40 3.72 10.65
CA CYS A 46 -8.74 2.43 10.91
C CYS A 46 -7.40 2.62 11.63
N LEU A 47 -6.60 3.61 11.24
CA LEU A 47 -5.35 3.96 11.91
C LEU A 47 -5.58 4.35 13.37
N ALA A 48 -6.63 5.11 13.67
CA ALA A 48 -6.97 5.50 15.03
C ALA A 48 -7.41 4.29 15.88
N LEU A 49 -8.30 3.44 15.36
CA LEU A 49 -8.77 2.23 16.05
C LEU A 49 -7.63 1.25 16.31
N GLY A 50 -6.86 0.93 15.27
CA GLY A 50 -5.68 0.08 15.36
C GLY A 50 -4.59 0.69 16.26
N GLY A 51 -4.41 2.01 16.25
CA GLY A 51 -3.48 2.73 17.10
C GLY A 51 -3.87 2.70 18.58
N ILE A 52 -5.16 2.85 18.91
CA ILE A 52 -5.65 2.69 20.29
C ILE A 52 -5.38 1.26 20.78
N ALA A 53 -5.69 0.25 19.96
CA ALA A 53 -5.37 -1.13 20.28
C ALA A 53 -3.85 -1.34 20.49
N ALA A 54 -3.01 -0.71 19.66
CA ALA A 54 -1.54 -0.76 19.79
C ALA A 54 -1.06 -0.25 21.16
N LEU A 55 -1.60 0.89 21.61
CA LEU A 55 -1.25 1.48 22.90
C LEU A 55 -1.63 0.53 24.05
N LEU A 56 -2.83 -0.05 24.01
CA LEU A 56 -3.29 -0.99 25.04
C LEU A 56 -2.45 -2.28 25.06
N ILE A 57 -2.05 -2.79 23.88
CA ILE A 57 -1.14 -3.93 23.75
C ILE A 57 0.23 -3.58 24.35
N ALA A 58 0.79 -2.42 24.02
CA ALA A 58 2.10 -1.98 24.53
C ALA A 58 2.09 -1.84 26.06
N LEU A 59 1.05 -1.22 26.64
CA LEU A 59 0.87 -1.09 28.09
C LEU A 59 0.68 -2.47 28.77
N THR A 60 0.16 -3.46 28.06
CA THR A 60 0.05 -4.83 28.59
C THR A 60 1.39 -5.56 28.56
N ARG A 61 2.22 -5.33 27.53
CA ARG A 61 3.57 -5.89 27.44
C ARG A 61 4.54 -5.26 28.43
N TRP A 62 4.27 -4.03 28.88
CA TRP A 62 5.05 -3.41 29.93
C TRP A 62 4.78 -4.12 31.26
N GLN A 63 5.79 -4.84 31.77
CA GLN A 63 5.71 -5.65 32.99
C GLN A 63 5.18 -4.90 34.22
N ALA A 64 5.44 -3.59 34.33
CA ALA A 64 4.97 -2.80 35.47
C ALA A 64 3.47 -2.48 35.43
N ILE A 65 2.86 -2.46 34.24
CA ILE A 65 1.45 -2.08 34.05
C ILE A 65 0.57 -3.30 33.83
N HIS A 66 0.94 -4.18 32.89
CA HIS A 66 0.21 -5.41 32.57
C HIS A 66 -1.32 -5.23 32.47
N LEU A 67 -1.73 -4.23 31.68
CA LEU A 67 -3.09 -3.67 31.71
C LEU A 67 -4.22 -4.66 31.39
N LEU A 68 -4.06 -5.49 30.35
CA LEU A 68 -5.14 -6.34 29.84
C LEU A 68 -4.95 -7.82 30.22
N PRO A 69 -6.04 -8.55 30.52
CA PRO A 69 -5.99 -10.01 30.61
C PRO A 69 -5.76 -10.63 29.22
N ALA A 70 -5.26 -11.87 29.19
CA ALA A 70 -4.83 -12.55 27.96
C ALA A 70 -5.87 -12.55 26.84
N VAL A 71 -7.15 -12.82 27.14
CA VAL A 71 -8.22 -12.84 26.13
C VAL A 71 -8.35 -11.49 25.42
N TRP A 72 -8.36 -10.38 26.17
CA TRP A 72 -8.44 -9.03 25.62
C TRP A 72 -7.17 -8.63 24.89
N PHE A 73 -6.00 -9.09 25.37
CA PHE A 73 -4.74 -8.90 24.66
C PHE A 73 -4.78 -9.50 23.24
N TYR A 74 -5.13 -10.78 23.10
CA TYR A 74 -5.17 -11.44 21.78
C TYR A 74 -6.30 -10.93 20.88
N ARG A 75 -7.44 -10.55 21.48
CA ARG A 75 -8.53 -9.89 20.76
C ARG A 75 -8.10 -8.58 20.14
N LEU A 76 -7.51 -7.69 20.96
CA LEU A 76 -7.04 -6.39 20.47
C LEU A 76 -5.82 -6.54 19.55
N LEU A 77 -4.98 -7.56 19.74
CA LEU A 77 -3.89 -7.87 18.81
C LEU A 77 -4.40 -8.30 17.43
N THR A 78 -5.50 -9.05 17.39
CA THR A 78 -6.16 -9.43 16.14
C THR A 78 -6.74 -8.20 15.45
N LEU A 79 -7.51 -7.37 16.18
CA LEU A 79 -8.07 -6.12 15.67
C LEU A 79 -6.97 -5.16 15.18
N HIS A 80 -5.94 -4.95 16.00
CA HIS A 80 -4.78 -4.12 15.65
C HIS A 80 -4.13 -4.58 14.35
N GLY A 81 -3.87 -5.89 14.21
CA GLY A 81 -3.25 -6.42 13.00
C GLY A 81 -4.12 -6.21 11.75
N ILE A 82 -5.44 -6.42 11.85
CA ILE A 82 -6.38 -6.16 10.75
C ILE A 82 -6.34 -4.68 10.36
N ASP A 83 -6.53 -3.80 11.34
CA ASP A 83 -6.65 -2.38 11.07
C ASP A 83 -5.33 -1.75 10.60
N MET A 84 -4.18 -2.20 11.14
CA MET A 84 -2.85 -1.62 10.92
C MET A 84 -2.03 -2.25 9.80
N LEU A 85 -2.23 -3.54 9.50
CA LEU A 85 -1.47 -4.21 8.42
C LEU A 85 -2.29 -4.37 7.13
N ILE A 86 -3.61 -4.17 7.20
CA ILE A 86 -4.52 -4.32 6.06
C ILE A 86 -5.34 -3.05 5.87
N ALA A 87 -6.27 -2.76 6.78
CA ALA A 87 -7.36 -1.84 6.46
C ALA A 87 -6.90 -0.40 6.17
N TRP A 88 -6.14 0.22 7.08
CA TRP A 88 -5.78 1.63 6.92
C TRP A 88 -4.91 1.87 5.69
N ILE A 89 -3.96 0.97 5.42
CA ILE A 89 -3.02 1.13 4.31
C ILE A 89 -3.77 0.96 3.00
N VAL A 90 -4.58 -0.10 2.86
CA VAL A 90 -5.32 -0.36 1.63
C VAL A 90 -6.31 0.78 1.34
N PHE A 91 -7.03 1.30 2.34
CA PHE A 91 -7.85 2.50 2.14
C PHE A 91 -7.02 3.70 1.66
N PHE A 92 -5.85 3.95 2.23
CA PHE A 92 -4.97 5.03 1.78
C PHE A 92 -4.47 4.82 0.34
N GLU A 93 -4.12 3.59 -0.01
CA GLU A 93 -3.72 3.21 -1.37
C GLU A 93 -4.83 3.41 -2.39
N MET A 94 -6.07 3.04 -2.05
CA MET A 94 -7.22 3.25 -2.92
C MET A 94 -7.43 4.74 -3.20
N ALA A 95 -7.26 5.61 -2.20
CA ALA A 95 -7.25 7.06 -2.40
C ALA A 95 -6.14 7.48 -3.37
N GLY A 96 -4.93 6.92 -3.21
CA GLY A 96 -3.80 7.14 -4.12
C GLY A 96 -4.08 6.71 -5.56
N LEU A 97 -4.72 5.54 -5.76
CA LEU A 97 -5.10 5.05 -7.10
C LEU A 97 -6.15 5.95 -7.76
N HIS A 98 -7.19 6.37 -7.03
CA HIS A 98 -8.15 7.34 -7.54
C HIS A 98 -7.45 8.65 -7.94
N PHE A 99 -6.61 9.20 -7.07
CA PHE A 99 -5.83 10.42 -7.32
C PHE A 99 -4.91 10.30 -8.55
N GLY A 100 -4.18 9.20 -8.66
CA GLY A 100 -3.21 8.99 -9.73
C GLY A 100 -3.82 8.73 -11.10
N SER A 101 -4.95 8.01 -11.15
CA SER A 101 -5.62 7.68 -12.41
C SER A 101 -6.52 8.77 -12.97
N THR A 102 -6.80 9.82 -12.19
CA THR A 102 -7.69 10.93 -12.58
C THR A 102 -6.97 12.26 -12.51
N ILE A 103 -6.78 12.83 -11.31
CA ILE A 103 -6.26 14.17 -11.07
C ILE A 103 -4.86 14.33 -11.68
N LEU A 104 -3.93 13.39 -11.44
CA LEU A 104 -2.57 13.47 -12.00
C LEU A 104 -2.52 13.34 -13.54
N LEU A 105 -3.59 12.85 -14.15
CA LEU A 105 -3.78 12.78 -15.60
C LEU A 105 -4.72 13.86 -16.13
N ASN A 106 -5.22 14.75 -15.27
CA ASN A 106 -6.21 15.77 -15.61
C ASN A 106 -7.47 15.16 -16.30
N ALA A 107 -7.91 14.01 -15.79
CA ALA A 107 -8.95 13.14 -16.35
C ALA A 107 -10.11 12.92 -15.36
N ARG A 108 -11.30 12.57 -15.88
CA ARG A 108 -12.48 12.22 -15.07
C ARG A 108 -12.40 10.81 -14.51
N HIS A 109 -13.29 10.50 -13.58
CA HIS A 109 -13.54 9.11 -13.22
C HIS A 109 -14.41 8.41 -14.28
N ALA A 110 -13.95 7.30 -14.84
CA ALA A 110 -14.67 6.60 -15.89
C ALA A 110 -15.83 5.73 -15.36
N ALA A 111 -15.70 5.19 -14.14
CA ALA A 111 -16.68 4.28 -13.54
C ALA A 111 -16.98 4.59 -12.05
N PRO A 112 -17.49 5.79 -11.71
CA PRO A 112 -17.63 6.22 -10.31
C PRO A 112 -18.59 5.35 -9.47
N LYS A 113 -19.69 4.87 -10.07
CA LYS A 113 -20.63 3.97 -9.35
C LYS A 113 -19.95 2.67 -8.92
N LEU A 114 -19.14 2.10 -9.80
CA LEU A 114 -18.40 0.86 -9.52
C LEU A 114 -17.35 1.10 -8.43
N ALA A 115 -16.65 2.23 -8.46
CA ALA A 115 -15.71 2.62 -7.40
C ALA A 115 -16.40 2.78 -6.03
N TRP A 116 -17.59 3.39 -5.98
CA TRP A 116 -18.39 3.46 -4.75
C TRP A 116 -18.81 2.09 -4.24
N THR A 117 -19.20 1.17 -5.13
CA THR A 117 -19.47 -0.22 -4.74
C THR A 117 -18.23 -0.85 -4.09
N GLY A 118 -17.05 -0.68 -4.69
CA GLY A 118 -15.78 -1.15 -4.11
C GLY A 118 -15.52 -0.60 -2.71
N PHE A 119 -15.65 0.71 -2.54
CA PHE A 119 -15.51 1.38 -1.24
C PHE A 119 -16.51 0.86 -0.19
N ILE A 120 -17.78 0.68 -0.55
CA ILE A 120 -18.81 0.16 0.36
C ILE A 120 -18.47 -1.28 0.77
N MET A 121 -18.06 -2.13 -0.16
CA MET A 121 -17.66 -3.51 0.14
C MET A 121 -16.46 -3.55 1.08
N MET A 122 -15.45 -2.72 0.88
CA MET A 122 -14.32 -2.58 1.81
C MET A 122 -14.78 -2.13 3.19
N THR A 123 -15.64 -1.12 3.26
CA THR A 123 -16.14 -0.59 4.54
C THR A 123 -16.93 -1.65 5.30
N VAL A 124 -17.86 -2.34 4.62
CA VAL A 124 -18.65 -3.43 5.22
C VAL A 124 -17.76 -4.59 5.65
N GLY A 125 -16.78 -4.98 4.82
CA GLY A 125 -15.79 -6.01 5.15
C GLY A 125 -14.97 -5.66 6.39
N GLY A 126 -14.39 -4.45 6.45
CA GLY A 126 -13.60 -4.02 7.60
C GLY A 126 -14.41 -3.94 8.90
N LEU A 127 -15.63 -3.38 8.83
CA LEU A 127 -16.54 -3.33 9.98
C LEU A 127 -16.94 -4.74 10.44
N MET A 128 -17.22 -5.65 9.51
CA MET A 128 -17.54 -7.04 9.82
C MET A 128 -16.36 -7.75 10.49
N ALA A 129 -15.13 -7.54 10.02
CA ALA A 129 -13.93 -8.13 10.62
C ALA A 129 -13.78 -7.70 12.08
N ASN A 130 -13.87 -6.39 12.33
CA ASN A 130 -13.76 -5.84 13.69
C ASN A 130 -14.91 -6.29 14.59
N ALA A 131 -16.14 -6.32 14.08
CA ALA A 131 -17.29 -6.82 14.84
C ALA A 131 -17.12 -8.29 15.23
N VAL A 132 -16.72 -9.16 14.30
CA VAL A 132 -16.49 -10.58 14.59
C VAL A 132 -15.40 -10.76 15.65
N VAL A 133 -14.27 -10.06 15.54
CA VAL A 133 -13.18 -10.13 16.52
C VAL A 133 -13.63 -9.64 17.91
N LEU A 134 -14.41 -8.57 17.97
CA LEU A 134 -14.86 -7.99 19.25
C LEU A 134 -15.91 -8.84 19.96
N PHE A 135 -16.83 -9.45 19.21
CA PHE A 135 -18.01 -10.11 19.77
C PHE A 135 -17.94 -11.64 19.80
N ASP A 136 -17.13 -12.28 18.95
CA ASP A 136 -16.91 -13.71 19.02
C ASP A 136 -15.63 -14.05 19.82
N PRO A 137 -15.74 -14.73 20.99
CA PRO A 137 -14.56 -15.13 21.77
C PRO A 137 -13.65 -16.12 21.05
N ASN A 138 -14.14 -16.82 20.01
CA ASN A 138 -13.36 -17.83 19.30
C ASN A 138 -12.58 -17.26 18.10
N SER A 139 -12.82 -16.01 17.70
CA SER A 139 -12.18 -15.37 16.54
C SER A 139 -10.89 -14.61 16.87
N ASN A 140 -10.19 -15.00 17.95
CA ASN A 140 -8.89 -14.44 18.35
C ASN A 140 -7.73 -15.12 17.58
N VAL A 141 -7.72 -14.99 16.26
CA VAL A 141 -6.85 -15.77 15.36
C VAL A 141 -5.68 -14.97 14.77
N MET A 142 -5.45 -13.74 15.26
CA MET A 142 -4.52 -12.76 14.68
C MET A 142 -4.88 -12.41 13.22
N PHE A 143 -4.21 -11.41 12.64
CA PHE A 143 -4.51 -10.98 11.26
C PHE A 143 -4.19 -12.06 10.21
N SER A 144 -3.34 -13.04 10.55
CA SER A 144 -2.95 -14.13 9.66
C SER A 144 -3.93 -15.29 9.62
N ALA A 145 -4.73 -15.47 10.67
CA ALA A 145 -5.76 -16.50 10.76
C ALA A 145 -5.27 -17.90 10.33
N TYR A 146 -4.06 -18.29 10.77
CA TYR A 146 -3.46 -19.55 10.36
C TYR A 146 -4.33 -20.75 10.71
N VAL A 147 -4.63 -21.56 9.70
CA VAL A 147 -5.18 -22.91 9.89
C VAL A 147 -4.17 -23.73 10.73
N PRO A 148 -4.61 -24.49 11.75
CA PRO A 148 -5.98 -24.90 12.05
C PRO A 148 -6.74 -24.02 13.08
N MET A 149 -6.28 -22.81 13.40
CA MET A 149 -7.05 -21.90 14.26
C MET A 149 -8.28 -21.40 13.49
N LYS A 150 -9.45 -21.98 13.81
CA LYS A 150 -10.70 -21.70 13.11
C LYS A 150 -11.42 -20.51 13.75
N ALA A 151 -11.59 -19.43 12.99
CA ALA A 151 -12.46 -18.31 13.35
C ALA A 151 -13.90 -18.57 12.88
N HIS A 152 -14.81 -17.68 13.30
CA HIS A 152 -16.18 -17.68 12.79
C HIS A 152 -16.21 -17.48 11.26
N PRO A 153 -17.13 -18.11 10.49
CA PRO A 153 -17.18 -17.97 9.03
C PRO A 153 -17.27 -16.52 8.53
N LEU A 154 -17.94 -15.65 9.29
CA LEU A 154 -18.01 -14.22 8.97
C LEU A 154 -16.65 -13.51 9.03
N PHE A 155 -15.68 -14.02 9.79
CA PHE A 155 -14.30 -13.52 9.77
C PHE A 155 -13.70 -13.66 8.37
N TYR A 156 -13.75 -14.86 7.77
CA TYR A 156 -13.20 -15.09 6.44
C TYR A 156 -14.02 -14.37 5.35
N LEU A 157 -15.35 -14.33 5.49
CA LEU A 157 -16.21 -13.56 4.58
C LEU A 157 -15.86 -12.06 4.59
N SER A 158 -15.53 -11.51 5.76
CA SER A 158 -15.14 -10.11 5.90
C SER A 158 -13.89 -9.76 5.08
N TYR A 159 -12.88 -10.63 5.09
CA TYR A 159 -11.68 -10.50 4.28
C TYR A 159 -11.99 -10.63 2.79
N ILE A 160 -12.86 -11.57 2.41
CA ILE A 160 -13.28 -11.75 1.01
C ILE A 160 -13.99 -10.48 0.50
N LEU A 161 -14.94 -9.93 1.27
CA LEU A 161 -15.63 -8.70 0.89
C LEU A 161 -14.67 -7.52 0.77
N PHE A 162 -13.74 -7.40 1.72
CA PHE A 162 -12.72 -6.34 1.69
C PHE A 162 -11.82 -6.46 0.46
N ALA A 163 -11.31 -7.66 0.18
CA ALA A 163 -10.44 -7.95 -0.96
C ALA A 163 -11.14 -7.72 -2.30
N VAL A 164 -12.41 -8.14 -2.44
CA VAL A 164 -13.19 -7.89 -3.66
C VAL A 164 -13.43 -6.39 -3.85
N GLY A 165 -13.73 -5.66 -2.78
CA GLY A 165 -13.88 -4.20 -2.85
C GLY A 165 -12.60 -3.50 -3.30
N ALA A 166 -11.44 -3.90 -2.76
CA ALA A 166 -10.13 -3.39 -3.19
C ALA A 166 -9.84 -3.74 -4.65
N LEU A 167 -10.13 -4.98 -5.09
CA LEU A 167 -9.97 -5.41 -6.47
C LEU A 167 -10.82 -4.59 -7.44
N ILE A 168 -12.06 -4.25 -7.05
CA ILE A 168 -12.93 -3.36 -7.84
C ILE A 168 -12.25 -2.00 -8.04
N THR A 169 -11.68 -1.41 -6.98
CA THR A 169 -10.96 -0.13 -7.10
C THR A 169 -9.75 -0.24 -8.03
N VAL A 170 -8.96 -1.31 -7.91
CA VAL A 170 -7.84 -1.60 -8.83
C VAL A 170 -8.33 -1.73 -10.29
N ILE A 171 -9.45 -2.41 -10.54
CA ILE A 171 -10.07 -2.47 -11.86
C ILE A 171 -10.46 -1.07 -12.36
N THR A 172 -11.08 -0.24 -11.51
CA THR A 172 -11.43 1.14 -11.91
C THR A 172 -10.21 2.00 -12.19
N PHE A 173 -9.09 1.80 -11.50
CA PHE A 173 -7.81 2.43 -11.82
C PHE A 173 -7.39 2.11 -13.25
N PHE A 174 -7.36 0.84 -13.64
CA PHE A 174 -7.01 0.45 -15.01
C PHE A 174 -7.99 1.02 -16.06
N ILE A 175 -9.30 1.00 -15.77
CA ILE A 175 -10.31 1.59 -16.65
C ILE A 175 -10.05 3.09 -16.84
N ASN A 176 -9.79 3.83 -15.75
CA ASN A 176 -9.50 5.26 -15.80
C ASN A 176 -8.25 5.55 -16.65
N ILE A 177 -7.18 4.78 -16.52
CA ILE A 177 -5.97 4.92 -17.36
C ILE A 177 -6.28 4.70 -18.85
N VAL A 178 -7.03 3.65 -19.18
CA VAL A 178 -7.40 3.32 -20.57
C VAL A 178 -8.29 4.41 -21.18
N VAL A 179 -9.29 4.88 -20.43
CA VAL A 179 -10.19 5.95 -20.86
C VAL A 179 -9.43 7.27 -21.02
N ALA A 180 -8.59 7.64 -20.05
CA ALA A 180 -7.74 8.82 -20.14
C ALA A 180 -6.83 8.77 -21.38
N LYS A 181 -6.29 7.59 -21.73
CA LYS A 181 -5.51 7.42 -22.95
C LYS A 181 -6.35 7.63 -24.21
N ARG A 182 -7.55 7.04 -24.27
CA ARG A 182 -8.48 7.16 -25.41
C ARG A 182 -8.98 8.59 -25.61
N GLU A 183 -9.19 9.32 -24.51
CA GLU A 183 -9.57 10.73 -24.50
C GLU A 183 -8.38 11.69 -24.73
N GLY A 184 -7.18 11.16 -25.02
CA GLY A 184 -6.01 12.00 -25.32
C GLY A 184 -5.45 12.79 -24.14
N ARG A 185 -5.74 12.38 -22.89
CA ARG A 185 -5.32 13.09 -21.67
C ARG A 185 -3.82 13.05 -21.42
N PHE A 186 -3.13 12.07 -21.99
CA PHE A 186 -1.67 12.00 -21.97
C PHE A 186 -1.08 11.30 -23.21
N SER A 187 0.06 11.80 -23.68
CA SER A 187 0.83 11.24 -24.78
C SER A 187 2.07 10.48 -24.28
N GLY A 188 2.49 9.44 -25.00
CA GLY A 188 3.64 8.63 -24.58
C GLY A 188 3.38 7.84 -23.29
N SER A 189 4.44 7.70 -22.48
CA SER A 189 4.44 6.96 -21.22
C SER A 189 3.72 7.71 -20.09
N LEU A 190 3.21 6.95 -19.10
CA LEU A 190 2.61 7.52 -17.89
C LEU A 190 3.59 8.43 -17.14
N PRO A 191 3.13 9.55 -16.52
CA PRO A 191 3.93 10.31 -15.57
C PRO A 191 4.51 9.41 -14.49
N LEU A 192 5.72 9.69 -14.00
CA LEU A 192 6.45 8.77 -13.11
C LEU A 192 5.65 8.35 -11.87
N VAL A 193 4.92 9.28 -11.25
CA VAL A 193 4.07 8.98 -10.09
C VAL A 193 2.94 8.01 -10.46
N VAL A 194 2.27 8.25 -11.60
CA VAL A 194 1.20 7.37 -12.09
C VAL A 194 1.76 6.02 -12.53
N PHE A 195 2.98 5.98 -13.06
CA PHE A 195 3.69 4.74 -13.37
C PHE A 195 3.99 3.91 -12.11
N GLY A 196 4.42 4.54 -11.02
CA GLY A 196 4.62 3.84 -9.77
C GLY A 196 3.31 3.34 -9.13
N LEU A 197 2.23 4.12 -9.24
CA LEU A 197 0.88 3.67 -8.84
C LEU A 197 0.34 2.55 -9.73
N MET A 198 0.71 2.54 -11.01
CA MET A 198 0.46 1.41 -11.91
C MET A 198 1.20 0.15 -11.45
N THR A 199 2.46 0.27 -11.02
CA THR A 199 3.20 -0.83 -10.40
C THR A 199 2.47 -1.34 -9.15
N ALA A 200 2.01 -0.45 -8.27
CA ALA A 200 1.24 -0.82 -7.09
C ALA A 200 -0.07 -1.56 -7.47
N ALA A 201 -0.82 -1.07 -8.46
CA ALA A 201 -2.05 -1.71 -8.93
C ALA A 201 -1.83 -3.12 -9.51
N ILE A 202 -0.73 -3.33 -10.23
CA ILE A 202 -0.34 -4.65 -10.76
C ILE A 202 0.00 -5.60 -9.60
N LEU A 203 0.81 -5.15 -8.63
CA LEU A 203 1.14 -5.94 -7.44
C LEU A 203 -0.11 -6.27 -6.62
N ALA A 204 -1.03 -5.32 -6.47
CA ALA A 204 -2.29 -5.51 -5.76
C ALA A 204 -3.14 -6.59 -6.43
N THR A 205 -3.17 -6.65 -7.76
CA THR A 205 -3.90 -7.70 -8.49
C THR A 205 -3.37 -9.08 -8.15
N TYR A 206 -2.05 -9.28 -8.21
CA TYR A 206 -1.42 -10.55 -7.82
C TYR A 206 -1.69 -10.90 -6.35
N THR A 207 -1.44 -9.93 -5.46
CA THR A 207 -1.64 -10.04 -4.01
C THR A 207 -3.04 -10.52 -3.66
N LEU A 208 -4.08 -9.91 -4.26
CA LEU A 208 -5.47 -10.25 -3.97
C LEU A 208 -5.87 -11.63 -4.49
N LEU A 209 -5.27 -12.10 -5.59
CA LEU A 209 -5.50 -13.45 -6.11
C LEU A 209 -4.88 -14.53 -5.20
N GLU A 210 -3.65 -14.33 -4.72
CA GLU A 210 -3.01 -15.20 -3.73
C GLU A 210 -3.80 -15.21 -2.42
N GLY A 211 -4.28 -14.05 -1.99
CA GLY A 211 -5.11 -13.92 -0.78
C GLY A 211 -6.43 -14.66 -0.92
N ALA A 212 -7.06 -14.62 -2.09
CA ALA A 212 -8.25 -15.40 -2.39
C ALA A 212 -7.96 -16.92 -2.34
N ALA A 213 -6.81 -17.35 -2.86
CA ALA A 213 -6.39 -18.76 -2.82
C ALA A 213 -6.15 -19.27 -1.39
N ALA A 214 -5.79 -18.40 -0.44
CA ALA A 214 -5.71 -18.75 0.99
C ALA A 214 -7.08 -18.70 1.70
N ILE A 215 -7.79 -17.58 1.58
CA ILE A 215 -8.94 -17.26 2.43
C ILE A 215 -10.23 -17.93 1.95
N VAL A 216 -10.43 -18.10 0.63
CA VAL A 216 -11.67 -18.72 0.11
C VAL A 216 -11.78 -20.19 0.52
N PRO A 217 -10.73 -21.03 0.42
CA PRO A 217 -10.79 -22.38 0.96
C PRO A 217 -10.94 -22.40 2.48
N ALA A 218 -10.29 -21.47 3.21
CA ALA A 218 -10.47 -21.33 4.66
C ALA A 218 -11.92 -21.00 5.04
N PHE A 219 -12.61 -20.16 4.25
CA PHE A 219 -14.03 -19.87 4.42
C PHE A 219 -14.89 -21.13 4.26
N PHE A 220 -14.72 -21.89 3.17
CA PHE A 220 -15.45 -23.15 2.99
C PHE A 220 -15.13 -24.19 4.07
N TRP A 221 -13.90 -24.21 4.57
CA TRP A 221 -13.49 -25.05 5.70
C TRP A 221 -14.13 -24.61 7.02
N SER A 222 -14.26 -23.30 7.24
CA SER A 222 -14.95 -22.74 8.42
C SER A 222 -16.44 -23.11 8.45
N LEU A 223 -17.07 -23.20 7.27
CA LEU A 223 -18.46 -23.65 7.10
C LEU A 223 -18.65 -25.18 7.21
N GLY A 224 -17.56 -25.95 7.29
CA GLY A 224 -17.62 -27.42 7.31
C GLY A 224 -17.88 -28.06 5.94
N ILE A 225 -17.90 -27.28 4.85
CA ILE A 225 -18.05 -27.78 3.48
C ILE A 225 -16.75 -28.47 3.04
N LEU A 226 -15.61 -27.83 3.29
CA LEU A 226 -14.29 -28.44 3.14
C LEU A 226 -13.90 -29.11 4.47
N LYS A 227 -13.68 -30.43 4.47
CA LYS A 227 -13.42 -31.20 5.71
C LYS A 227 -12.06 -30.88 6.32
N THR A 228 -11.05 -30.74 5.49
CA THR A 228 -9.66 -30.49 5.89
C THR A 228 -9.07 -29.41 4.99
N TYR A 229 -8.21 -28.59 5.57
CA TYR A 229 -7.39 -27.67 4.80
C TYR A 229 -5.97 -27.72 5.36
N ASP A 230 -5.00 -27.96 4.49
CA ASP A 230 -3.61 -28.15 4.90
C ASP A 230 -2.99 -26.83 5.39
N PRO A 231 -2.44 -26.77 6.62
CA PRO A 231 -1.82 -25.57 7.15
C PRO A 231 -0.63 -25.04 6.33
N GLY A 232 0.16 -25.92 5.70
CA GLY A 232 1.29 -25.54 4.85
C GLY A 232 0.83 -24.88 3.57
N ILE A 233 -0.21 -25.43 2.93
CA ILE A 233 -0.84 -24.83 1.75
C ILE A 233 -1.42 -23.45 2.11
N TYR A 234 -2.14 -23.34 3.23
CA TYR A 234 -2.66 -22.04 3.67
C TYR A 234 -1.56 -21.01 3.86
N ARG A 235 -0.49 -21.34 4.59
CA ARG A 235 0.62 -20.41 4.85
C ARG A 235 1.34 -20.01 3.57
N ASN A 236 1.51 -20.93 2.62
CA ASN A 236 2.12 -20.63 1.33
C ASN A 236 1.33 -19.55 0.57
N PHE A 237 0.02 -19.75 0.38
CA PHE A 237 -0.82 -18.76 -0.28
C PHE A 237 -0.98 -17.48 0.56
N PHE A 238 -1.10 -17.61 1.89
CA PHE A 238 -1.23 -16.46 2.78
C PHE A 238 0.01 -15.57 2.69
N TRP A 239 1.22 -16.11 2.59
CA TRP A 239 2.43 -15.29 2.44
C TRP A 239 2.69 -14.85 1.00
N GLY A 240 2.17 -15.60 0.01
CA GLY A 240 1.99 -15.09 -1.36
C GLY A 240 1.07 -13.87 -1.43
N PHE A 241 0.22 -13.66 -0.43
CA PHE A 241 -0.55 -12.41 -0.23
C PHE A 241 0.16 -11.42 0.69
N GLY A 242 0.54 -11.85 1.89
CA GLY A 242 0.95 -10.97 2.98
C GLY A 242 2.25 -10.24 2.70
N HIS A 243 3.20 -10.90 2.03
CA HIS A 243 4.45 -10.25 1.62
C HIS A 243 4.20 -9.19 0.54
N PRO A 244 3.62 -9.51 -0.63
CA PRO A 244 3.42 -8.49 -1.66
C PRO A 244 2.40 -7.43 -1.28
N ALA A 245 1.49 -7.67 -0.33
CA ALA A 245 0.67 -6.61 0.26
C ALA A 245 1.51 -5.46 0.84
N GLN A 246 2.62 -5.76 1.54
CA GLN A 246 3.55 -4.74 2.03
C GLN A 246 4.29 -4.01 0.89
N GLN A 247 4.23 -4.56 -0.31
CA GLN A 247 5.00 -4.10 -1.45
C GLN A 247 4.15 -3.28 -2.40
N VAL A 248 2.84 -3.54 -2.43
CA VAL A 248 1.86 -2.53 -2.84
C VAL A 248 2.10 -1.25 -2.03
N ASN A 249 2.22 -1.38 -0.70
CA ASN A 249 2.47 -0.24 0.20
C ASN A 249 3.77 0.48 -0.19
N LEU A 250 4.85 -0.28 -0.44
CA LEU A 250 6.14 0.26 -0.87
C LEU A 250 6.02 1.04 -2.19
N ALA A 251 5.45 0.43 -3.22
CA ALA A 251 5.33 1.06 -4.54
C ALA A 251 4.44 2.31 -4.49
N ALA A 252 3.33 2.27 -3.74
CA ALA A 252 2.47 3.41 -3.52
C ALA A 252 3.19 4.52 -2.75
N MET A 253 3.86 4.20 -1.64
CA MET A 253 4.60 5.15 -0.82
C MET A 253 5.72 5.85 -1.62
N VAL A 254 6.53 5.10 -2.37
CA VAL A 254 7.59 5.67 -3.22
C VAL A 254 7.00 6.58 -4.30
N SER A 255 5.85 6.22 -4.87
CA SER A 255 5.14 7.08 -5.82
C SER A 255 4.71 8.40 -5.18
N ILE A 256 4.17 8.34 -3.96
CA ILE A 256 3.82 9.52 -3.17
C ILE A 256 5.07 10.32 -2.78
N TRP A 257 6.22 9.69 -2.52
CA TRP A 257 7.46 10.43 -2.28
C TRP A 257 7.88 11.27 -3.49
N TYR A 258 7.82 10.70 -4.70
CA TYR A 258 8.07 11.50 -5.91
C TYR A 258 7.05 12.64 -6.05
N ALA A 259 5.77 12.41 -5.73
CA ALA A 259 4.74 13.43 -5.77
C ALA A 259 5.01 14.57 -4.76
N LEU A 260 5.30 14.24 -3.50
CA LEU A 260 5.62 15.20 -2.45
C LEU A 260 6.89 15.97 -2.77
N ALA A 261 7.94 15.30 -3.25
CA ALA A 261 9.18 15.97 -3.66
C ALA A 261 8.92 16.96 -4.80
N GLN A 262 8.07 16.58 -5.77
CA GLN A 262 7.69 17.45 -6.87
C GLN A 262 6.86 18.65 -6.39
N MET A 263 5.89 18.44 -5.51
CA MET A 263 4.97 19.48 -5.05
C MET A 263 5.62 20.47 -4.09
N THR A 264 6.50 20.01 -3.20
CA THR A 264 7.11 20.83 -2.15
C THR A 264 8.40 21.52 -2.60
N VAL A 265 9.19 20.84 -3.44
CA VAL A 265 10.51 21.33 -3.88
C VAL A 265 10.54 21.63 -5.37
N GLY A 266 9.69 21.01 -6.19
CA GLY A 266 9.74 21.21 -7.64
C GLY A 266 10.84 20.40 -8.31
N ILE A 267 11.14 19.21 -7.80
CA ILE A 267 12.20 18.35 -8.36
C ILE A 267 11.96 17.99 -9.83
N ARG A 268 12.97 17.42 -10.48
CA ARG A 268 12.78 16.51 -11.62
C ARG A 268 13.58 15.25 -11.31
N PRO A 269 13.08 14.04 -11.64
CA PRO A 269 13.85 12.82 -11.45
C PRO A 269 15.21 12.95 -12.15
N VAL A 270 16.30 12.57 -11.46
CA VAL A 270 17.66 12.63 -12.02
C VAL A 270 17.75 11.83 -13.33
N ASN A 271 17.09 10.67 -13.34
CA ASN A 271 16.93 9.84 -14.52
C ASN A 271 15.60 9.07 -14.40
N GLU A 272 14.65 9.36 -15.30
CA GLU A 272 13.35 8.68 -15.31
C GLU A 272 13.46 7.20 -15.68
N LYS A 273 14.34 6.81 -16.62
CA LYS A 273 14.52 5.40 -16.98
C LYS A 273 15.04 4.59 -15.80
N PHE A 274 15.98 5.16 -15.04
CA PHE A 274 16.49 4.56 -13.82
C PHE A 274 15.39 4.37 -12.77
N SER A 275 14.57 5.40 -12.55
CA SER A 275 13.46 5.34 -11.58
C SER A 275 12.38 4.34 -12.01
N ARG A 276 12.09 4.23 -13.32
CA ARG A 276 11.12 3.26 -13.85
C ARG A 276 11.65 1.83 -13.78
N LEU A 277 12.95 1.63 -14.02
CA LEU A 277 13.58 0.33 -13.85
C LEU A 277 13.45 -0.16 -12.40
N ALA A 278 13.63 0.72 -11.42
CA ALA A 278 13.46 0.38 -10.01
C ALA A 278 12.04 -0.13 -9.69
N PHE A 279 11.00 0.56 -10.19
CA PHE A 279 9.61 0.07 -10.10
C PHE A 279 9.37 -1.24 -10.83
N ILE A 280 10.06 -1.51 -11.94
CA ILE A 280 9.97 -2.80 -12.65
C ILE A 280 10.62 -3.91 -11.82
N LEU A 281 11.74 -3.65 -11.14
CA LEU A 281 12.36 -4.63 -10.25
C LEU A 281 11.40 -5.06 -9.12
N TYR A 282 10.58 -4.13 -8.60
CA TYR A 282 9.52 -4.46 -7.65
C TYR A 282 8.49 -5.45 -8.21
N LEU A 283 8.17 -5.41 -9.51
CA LEU A 283 7.20 -6.36 -10.07
C LEU A 283 7.71 -7.81 -10.09
N PHE A 284 9.01 -7.99 -10.35
CA PHE A 284 9.57 -9.33 -10.56
C PHE A 284 10.12 -9.97 -9.30
N PHE A 285 10.92 -9.24 -8.54
CA PHE A 285 11.79 -9.86 -7.53
C PHE A 285 11.22 -9.84 -6.13
N ILE A 286 10.31 -8.93 -5.86
CA ILE A 286 9.69 -8.81 -4.55
C ILE A 286 8.74 -9.98 -4.27
N ASN A 287 7.95 -10.44 -5.26
CA ASN A 287 7.01 -11.54 -5.05
C ASN A 287 7.74 -12.84 -4.68
N LEU A 288 8.94 -13.03 -5.23
CA LEU A 288 9.83 -14.15 -4.91
C LEU A 288 10.36 -14.06 -3.47
N GLY A 289 10.54 -12.85 -2.92
CA GLY A 289 10.95 -12.62 -1.54
C GLY A 289 9.99 -13.15 -0.47
N SER A 290 8.73 -13.46 -0.83
CA SER A 290 7.72 -14.00 0.09
C SER A 290 8.17 -15.26 0.84
N ALA A 291 9.10 -16.01 0.26
CA ALA A 291 9.73 -17.19 0.85
C ALA A 291 10.33 -16.94 2.24
N HIS A 292 10.77 -15.72 2.56
CA HIS A 292 11.38 -15.42 3.87
C HIS A 292 10.41 -15.62 5.03
N HIS A 293 9.09 -15.67 4.78
CA HIS A 293 8.09 -15.92 5.81
C HIS A 293 7.84 -17.43 6.07
N LEU A 294 8.47 -18.28 5.26
CA LEU A 294 8.32 -19.74 5.26
C LEU A 294 9.65 -20.45 5.57
N LEU A 295 10.63 -19.73 6.12
CA LEU A 295 11.98 -20.26 6.35
C LEU A 295 12.00 -21.41 7.36
N VAL A 296 11.13 -21.35 8.36
CA VAL A 296 10.95 -22.41 9.36
C VAL A 296 9.91 -23.45 8.97
N ASP A 297 9.23 -23.28 7.83
CA ASP A 297 8.23 -24.23 7.37
C ASP A 297 8.90 -25.52 6.85
N PRO A 298 8.36 -26.70 7.20
CA PRO A 298 8.80 -27.97 6.65
C PRO A 298 8.35 -28.12 5.19
N GLY A 299 8.97 -29.05 4.45
CA GLY A 299 8.55 -29.40 3.07
C GLY A 299 9.10 -28.50 1.96
N LEU A 300 9.77 -27.40 2.30
CA LEU A 300 10.45 -26.52 1.36
C LEU A 300 11.95 -26.83 1.34
N SER A 301 12.52 -26.98 0.14
CA SER A 301 13.94 -27.31 -0.02
C SER A 301 14.84 -26.13 0.36
N PHE A 302 16.04 -26.43 0.85
CA PHE A 302 17.06 -25.41 1.12
C PHE A 302 17.35 -24.56 -0.12
N ALA A 303 17.50 -25.19 -1.29
CA ALA A 303 17.77 -24.45 -2.54
C ALA A 303 16.66 -23.43 -2.87
N TRP A 304 15.39 -23.79 -2.64
CA TRP A 304 14.29 -22.85 -2.84
C TRP A 304 14.32 -21.70 -1.84
N LYS A 305 14.57 -21.98 -0.56
CA LYS A 305 14.71 -20.95 0.49
C LYS A 305 15.86 -19.99 0.14
N ALA A 306 17.06 -20.52 -0.05
CA ALA A 306 18.26 -19.75 -0.32
C ALA A 306 18.16 -18.87 -1.58
N VAL A 307 17.59 -19.38 -2.69
CA VAL A 307 17.46 -18.60 -3.93
C VAL A 307 16.52 -17.41 -3.75
N ASN A 308 15.38 -17.63 -3.09
CA ASN A 308 14.39 -16.59 -2.90
C ASN A 308 14.82 -15.54 -1.86
N THR A 309 15.46 -15.97 -0.77
CA THR A 309 15.91 -15.07 0.33
C THR A 309 17.29 -14.46 0.12
N SER A 310 18.02 -14.88 -0.92
CA SER A 310 19.28 -14.24 -1.34
C SER A 310 19.09 -13.49 -2.65
N TYR A 311 19.23 -14.18 -3.80
CA TYR A 311 19.34 -13.54 -5.11
C TYR A 311 18.10 -12.70 -5.48
N ALA A 312 16.90 -13.24 -5.26
CA ALA A 312 15.68 -12.49 -5.55
C ALA A 312 15.51 -11.31 -4.57
N MET A 313 15.74 -11.53 -3.28
CA MET A 313 15.70 -10.46 -2.28
C MET A 313 16.70 -9.33 -2.58
N TYR A 314 17.92 -9.64 -3.03
CA TYR A 314 18.91 -8.61 -3.37
C TYR A 314 18.46 -7.73 -4.53
N LEU A 315 17.80 -8.30 -5.53
CA LEU A 315 17.26 -7.54 -6.66
C LEU A 315 16.03 -6.69 -6.26
N ALA A 316 15.23 -7.17 -5.31
CA ALA A 316 14.18 -6.37 -4.68
C ALA A 316 14.75 -5.17 -3.91
N VAL A 317 15.78 -5.40 -3.08
CA VAL A 317 16.48 -4.37 -2.31
C VAL A 317 17.15 -3.34 -3.23
N LEU A 318 17.72 -3.80 -4.35
CA LEU A 318 18.32 -2.92 -5.35
C LEU A 318 17.31 -1.87 -5.86
N GLY A 319 16.06 -2.26 -6.16
CA GLY A 319 15.01 -1.31 -6.54
C GLY A 319 14.79 -0.21 -5.50
N SER A 320 14.75 -0.57 -4.22
CA SER A 320 14.64 0.40 -3.12
C SER A 320 15.86 1.29 -2.99
N MET A 321 17.07 0.76 -3.14
CA MET A 321 18.30 1.54 -3.12
C MET A 321 18.37 2.55 -4.27
N MET A 322 17.87 2.18 -5.45
CA MET A 322 17.77 3.08 -6.59
C MET A 322 16.87 4.28 -6.28
N HIS A 323 15.70 4.07 -5.68
CA HIS A 323 14.82 5.17 -5.25
C HIS A 323 15.42 6.00 -4.10
N ALA A 324 16.05 5.31 -3.14
CA ALA A 324 16.73 5.94 -2.00
C ALA A 324 17.91 6.84 -2.45
N PHE A 325 18.52 6.57 -3.61
CA PHE A 325 19.48 7.48 -4.23
C PHE A 325 18.79 8.56 -5.07
N SER A 326 17.84 8.17 -5.93
CA SER A 326 17.26 9.05 -6.94
C SER A 326 16.49 10.23 -6.35
N ILE A 327 15.68 9.99 -5.32
CA ILE A 327 14.82 11.03 -4.72
C ILE A 327 15.67 12.08 -3.96
N PRO A 328 16.60 11.71 -3.05
CA PRO A 328 17.42 12.69 -2.35
C PRO A 328 18.37 13.45 -3.29
N ALA A 329 18.92 12.77 -4.30
CA ALA A 329 19.73 13.45 -5.31
C ALA A 329 18.91 14.51 -6.08
N ALA A 330 17.68 14.19 -6.46
CA ALA A 330 16.78 15.14 -7.12
C ALA A 330 16.42 16.33 -6.21
N LEU A 331 16.20 16.08 -4.91
CA LEU A 331 15.96 17.12 -3.91
C LEU A 331 17.18 18.05 -3.76
N GLU A 332 18.38 17.49 -3.62
CA GLU A 332 19.61 18.27 -3.49
C GLU A 332 19.84 19.14 -4.73
N ILE A 333 19.73 18.58 -5.93
CA ILE A 333 19.88 19.32 -7.20
C ILE A 333 18.89 20.48 -7.25
N ALA A 334 17.61 20.24 -6.94
CA ALA A 334 16.58 21.27 -7.00
C ALA A 334 16.79 22.38 -5.95
N LEU A 335 17.16 22.03 -4.72
CA LEU A 335 17.41 23.01 -3.66
C LEU A 335 18.70 23.81 -3.91
N ARG A 336 19.75 23.18 -4.47
CA ARG A 336 20.97 23.90 -4.89
C ARG A 336 20.70 24.81 -6.09
N ALA A 337 19.81 24.43 -7.00
CA ALA A 337 19.36 25.29 -8.10
C ALA A 337 18.60 26.53 -7.57
N LYS A 338 17.88 26.41 -6.45
CA LYS A 338 17.26 27.53 -5.72
C LYS A 338 18.23 28.40 -4.91
N GLY A 339 19.54 28.12 -4.97
CA GLY A 339 20.59 28.94 -4.34
C GLY A 339 21.13 28.41 -3.01
N TYR A 340 20.59 27.31 -2.47
CA TYR A 340 21.06 26.72 -1.20
C TYR A 340 22.35 25.89 -1.38
N ARG A 341 23.46 26.56 -1.72
CA ARG A 341 24.71 25.92 -2.16
C ARG A 341 25.79 25.79 -1.08
N LYS A 342 25.59 26.38 0.10
CA LYS A 342 26.63 26.48 1.14
C LYS A 342 26.98 25.12 1.76
N GLY A 343 28.17 24.61 1.47
CA GLY A 343 28.70 23.38 2.08
C GLY A 343 27.92 22.10 1.72
N LEU A 344 28.21 21.03 2.45
CA LEU A 344 27.66 19.69 2.18
C LEU A 344 26.15 19.61 2.47
N PHE A 345 25.69 20.16 3.59
CA PHE A 345 24.29 20.05 4.05
C PHE A 345 23.50 21.36 4.00
N GLY A 346 24.02 22.41 3.33
CA GLY A 346 23.30 23.69 3.23
C GLY A 346 21.95 23.56 2.54
N TRP A 347 21.85 22.71 1.51
CA TRP A 347 20.59 22.45 0.82
C TRP A 347 19.54 21.84 1.74
N LEU A 348 19.93 20.90 2.60
CA LEU A 348 19.03 20.20 3.50
C LEU A 348 18.59 21.08 4.67
N ARG A 349 19.52 21.85 5.26
CA ARG A 349 19.19 22.77 6.37
C ARG A 349 18.24 23.89 5.97
N ASN A 350 18.28 24.33 4.71
CA ASN A 350 17.40 25.38 4.18
C ASN A 350 16.21 24.81 3.40
N ALA A 351 15.97 23.50 3.48
CA ALA A 351 14.80 22.88 2.87
C ALA A 351 13.51 23.32 3.60
N PRO A 352 12.33 23.19 2.97
CA PRO A 352 11.08 23.74 3.52
C PRO A 352 10.50 22.87 4.64
N TRP A 353 11.22 22.72 5.76
CA TRP A 353 10.80 21.91 6.92
C TRP A 353 9.50 22.37 7.59
N GLY A 354 9.13 23.64 7.42
CA GLY A 354 7.83 24.15 7.86
C GLY A 354 6.65 23.66 7.01
N GLU A 355 6.92 23.07 5.83
CA GLU A 355 5.91 22.47 4.98
C GLU A 355 5.72 20.98 5.40
N PRO A 356 4.51 20.57 5.85
CA PRO A 356 4.29 19.23 6.40
C PRO A 356 4.55 18.07 5.44
N GLY A 357 4.22 18.22 4.15
CA GLY A 357 4.51 17.23 3.11
C GLY A 357 6.01 17.04 2.87
N PHE A 358 6.82 18.10 2.96
CA PHE A 358 8.27 17.96 2.85
C PHE A 358 8.84 17.23 4.08
N SER A 359 8.42 17.62 5.28
CA SER A 359 8.83 16.97 6.52
C SER A 359 8.40 15.50 6.56
N ALA A 360 7.17 15.18 6.16
CA ALA A 360 6.67 13.82 6.05
C ALA A 360 7.48 12.99 5.06
N LEU A 361 7.82 13.54 3.89
CA LEU A 361 8.69 12.89 2.90
C LEU A 361 10.04 12.50 3.52
N VAL A 362 10.77 13.45 4.09
CA VAL A 362 12.14 13.18 4.58
C VAL A 362 12.13 12.24 5.78
N LEU A 363 11.20 12.43 6.73
CA LEU A 363 11.09 11.57 7.90
C LEU A 363 10.68 10.15 7.53
N SER A 364 9.70 9.97 6.64
CA SER A 364 9.29 8.64 6.19
C SER A 364 10.39 7.93 5.42
N MET A 365 11.17 8.64 4.59
CA MET A 365 12.35 8.06 3.93
C MET A 365 13.41 7.60 4.93
N PHE A 366 13.65 8.35 6.01
CA PHE A 366 14.59 7.95 7.05
C PHE A 366 14.09 6.73 7.83
N LEU A 367 12.84 6.76 8.29
CA LEU A 367 12.22 5.63 9.01
C LEU A 367 12.20 4.37 8.16
N PHE A 368 11.79 4.49 6.90
CA PHE A 368 11.75 3.36 5.97
C PHE A 368 13.14 2.87 5.61
N GLY A 369 14.05 3.74 5.19
CA GLY A 369 15.35 3.33 4.67
C GLY A 369 16.31 2.83 5.75
N TRP A 370 16.42 3.57 6.84
CA TRP A 370 17.41 3.28 7.89
C TRP A 370 16.90 2.28 8.92
N ILE A 371 15.70 2.49 9.46
CA ILE A 371 15.16 1.60 10.50
C ILE A 371 14.54 0.37 9.86
N GLY A 372 13.53 0.55 9.01
CA GLY A 372 12.80 -0.55 8.39
C GLY A 372 13.63 -1.37 7.41
N GLY A 373 14.32 -0.72 6.48
CA GLY A 373 15.03 -1.37 5.38
C GLY A 373 16.22 -2.19 5.85
N VAL A 374 17.07 -1.63 6.72
CA VAL A 374 18.23 -2.35 7.27
C VAL A 374 17.78 -3.58 8.05
N THR A 375 16.83 -3.41 8.98
CA THR A 375 16.31 -4.53 9.77
C THR A 375 15.59 -5.56 8.88
N GLY A 376 14.84 -5.12 7.87
CA GLY A 376 14.14 -5.96 6.91
C GLY A 376 15.06 -6.85 6.10
N VAL A 377 16.19 -6.31 5.61
CA VAL A 377 17.21 -7.12 4.91
C VAL A 377 17.86 -8.13 5.84
N THR A 378 18.14 -7.73 7.08
CA THR A 378 18.71 -8.63 8.09
C THR A 378 17.78 -9.81 8.37
N ILE A 379 16.50 -9.55 8.68
CA ILE A 379 15.54 -10.62 8.97
C ILE A 379 15.08 -11.37 7.72
N GLY A 380 15.23 -10.82 6.52
CA GLY A 380 14.94 -11.55 5.29
C GLY A 380 16.00 -12.60 4.94
N THR A 381 17.17 -12.56 5.59
CA THR A 381 18.29 -13.47 5.33
C THR A 381 18.07 -14.81 6.03
N GLU A 382 18.17 -15.92 5.29
CA GLU A 382 17.85 -17.27 5.78
C GLU A 382 18.58 -17.65 7.08
N GLN A 383 19.86 -17.32 7.21
CA GLN A 383 20.66 -17.73 8.38
C GLN A 383 20.39 -16.89 9.64
N ILE A 384 19.75 -15.72 9.48
CA ILE A 384 19.57 -14.75 10.57
C ILE A 384 18.12 -14.73 11.07
N ASN A 385 17.15 -15.02 10.20
CA ASN A 385 15.72 -15.18 10.54
C ASN A 385 15.54 -16.31 11.56
#